data_AF-A0A3L6Q0L2-F1
#
_entry.id   AF-A0A3L6Q0L2-F1
#
_cell.length_a   1.000
_cell.length_b   1.000
_cell.length_c   1.000
_cell.angle_alpha   90.00
_cell.angle_beta   90.00
_cell.angle_gamma   90.00
#
_symmetry.space_group_name_H-M   'P 1'
#
loop_
_entity.id
_entity.type
_entity.pdbx_description
1 polymer ?
#
loop_
_entity_poly.entity_id
_entity_poly.type
_entity_poly.pdbx_seq_one_letter_code
_entity_poly.pdbx_strand_id
1 'polypeptide(L)'
;MSPASSQGEHFAEVVVVRHGETSWNASRIIQGQMDPEPNETGRQQAAMLVFDQALRERHMGDLHGLKYDDAVRSKPEAYKAFSSDDRNQEIPGGGESLDQLSERCVSFLNAIAEKHKGERVIVVSHGATIEQICRHADPTCSVRRRIPNTSISVIHISGDNRHWILEKVGDVGHLNNEDSSFLQSAFGGNGASA
;
A
#
# COMPACT_ATOMS: atom_id res chain seq x y z
N MET A 1 41.85 -0.71 21.85
CA MET A 1 40.91 -0.15 20.87
C MET A 1 39.70 -1.06 20.86
N SER A 2 38.65 -0.68 21.58
CA SER A 2 37.36 -1.37 21.52
C SER A 2 36.67 -1.01 20.20
N PRO A 3 35.97 -1.95 19.53
CA PRO A 3 35.22 -1.61 18.34
C PRO A 3 34.06 -0.70 18.73
N ALA A 4 33.82 0.33 17.93
CA ALA A 4 32.71 1.25 18.07
C ALA A 4 31.39 0.45 18.14
N SER A 5 30.61 0.70 19.17
CA SER A 5 29.21 0.28 19.27
C SER A 5 28.47 0.76 18.02
N SER A 6 28.03 -0.17 17.17
CA SER A 6 27.00 0.10 16.18
C SER A 6 25.71 0.45 16.94
N GLN A 7 25.48 1.73 17.18
CA GLN A 7 24.14 2.23 17.43
C GLN A 7 23.35 1.86 16.16
N GLY A 8 22.60 0.76 16.22
CA GLY A 8 21.86 0.26 15.07
C GLY A 8 20.87 1.34 14.65
N GLU A 9 20.84 1.68 13.36
CA GLU A 9 19.81 2.57 12.83
C GLU A 9 18.44 2.02 13.28
N HIS A 10 17.63 2.87 13.91
CA HIS A 10 16.34 2.47 14.44
C HIS A 10 15.31 2.53 13.31
N PHE A 11 15.13 1.39 12.64
CA PHE A 11 14.12 1.24 11.60
C PHE A 11 12.75 0.90 12.20
N ALA A 12 11.70 1.46 11.63
CA ALA A 12 10.37 0.85 11.70
C ALA A 12 10.25 -0.18 10.58
N GLU A 13 9.76 -1.38 10.90
CA GLU A 13 9.43 -2.37 9.87
C GLU A 13 7.98 -2.21 9.46
N VAL A 14 7.77 -1.75 8.22
CA VAL A 14 6.44 -1.54 7.65
C VAL A 14 6.09 -2.73 6.77
N VAL A 15 5.10 -3.49 7.21
CA VAL A 15 4.51 -4.61 6.48
C VAL A 15 3.27 -4.11 5.74
N VAL A 16 3.36 -3.94 4.43
CA VAL A 16 2.26 -3.45 3.61
C VAL A 16 1.53 -4.61 2.94
N VAL A 17 0.24 -4.72 3.22
CA VAL A 17 -0.65 -5.78 2.72
C VAL A 17 -1.62 -5.17 1.72
N ARG A 18 -1.68 -5.72 0.50
CA ARG A 18 -2.74 -5.37 -0.46
C ARG A 18 -4.06 -5.96 0.03
N HIS A 19 -5.14 -5.20 0.03
CA HIS A 19 -6.45 -5.74 0.41
C HIS A 19 -6.87 -6.96 -0.45
N GLY A 20 -7.90 -7.68 0.01
CA GLY A 20 -8.44 -8.85 -0.67
C GLY A 20 -9.17 -8.55 -1.99
N GLU A 21 -9.53 -9.61 -2.71
CA GLU A 21 -10.35 -9.49 -3.92
C GLU A 21 -11.76 -8.93 -3.60
N THR A 22 -12.31 -8.14 -4.50
CA THR A 22 -13.66 -7.55 -4.42
C THR A 22 -14.39 -7.87 -5.73
N SER A 23 -15.73 -7.88 -5.72
CA SER A 23 -16.50 -8.11 -6.97
C SER A 23 -16.15 -7.10 -8.08
N TRP A 24 -15.70 -5.91 -7.69
CA TRP A 24 -15.29 -4.83 -8.58
C TRP A 24 -13.94 -5.08 -9.24
N ASN A 25 -12.92 -5.47 -8.46
CA ASN A 25 -11.60 -5.74 -9.03
C ASN A 25 -11.60 -7.02 -9.90
N ALA A 26 -12.40 -8.03 -9.56
CA ALA A 26 -12.67 -9.20 -10.40
C ALA A 26 -13.33 -8.80 -11.73
N SER A 27 -14.23 -7.81 -11.69
CA SER A 27 -14.94 -7.27 -12.85
C SER A 27 -14.18 -6.16 -13.60
N ARG A 28 -12.93 -5.86 -13.20
CA ARG A 28 -12.09 -4.76 -13.75
C ARG A 28 -12.77 -3.38 -13.72
N ILE A 29 -13.54 -3.11 -12.67
CA ILE A 29 -14.15 -1.81 -12.42
C ILE A 29 -13.15 -0.93 -11.65
N ILE A 30 -13.02 0.33 -12.06
CA ILE A 30 -12.10 1.31 -11.46
C ILE A 30 -12.69 1.82 -10.15
N GLN A 31 -12.12 1.35 -9.03
CA GLN A 31 -12.64 1.58 -7.68
C GLN A 31 -12.22 2.94 -7.08
N GLY A 32 -10.96 3.37 -7.30
CA GLY A 32 -10.41 4.60 -6.73
C GLY A 32 -10.70 4.78 -5.23
N GLN A 33 -11.09 5.98 -4.79
CA GLN A 33 -11.31 6.30 -3.37
C GLN A 33 -12.75 6.06 -2.85
N MET A 34 -13.57 5.27 -3.54
CA MET A 34 -14.92 4.99 -3.05
C MET A 34 -14.87 3.99 -1.88
N ASP A 35 -15.17 4.48 -0.66
CA ASP A 35 -15.26 3.68 0.57
C ASP A 35 -16.70 3.17 0.77
N PRO A 36 -16.97 1.85 0.68
CA PRO A 36 -18.27 1.30 1.05
C PRO A 36 -18.49 1.32 2.57
N GLU A 37 -19.72 1.60 3.00
CA GLU A 37 -20.08 1.71 4.43
C GLU A 37 -19.90 0.40 5.21
N PRO A 38 -19.18 0.40 6.36
CA PRO A 38 -18.96 -0.80 7.17
C PRO A 38 -20.20 -1.20 7.99
N ASN A 39 -20.37 -2.52 8.22
CA ASN A 39 -21.37 -3.05 9.13
C ASN A 39 -20.97 -2.84 10.61
N GLU A 40 -21.83 -3.23 11.57
CA GLU A 40 -21.60 -2.99 12.99
C GLU A 40 -20.29 -3.59 13.54
N THR A 41 -19.99 -4.84 13.16
CA THR A 41 -18.71 -5.48 13.47
C THR A 41 -17.54 -4.71 12.85
N GLY A 42 -17.69 -4.26 11.61
CA GLY A 42 -16.70 -3.45 10.91
C GLY A 42 -16.43 -2.11 11.59
N ARG A 43 -17.45 -1.48 12.19
CA ARG A 43 -17.29 -0.23 12.97
C ARG A 43 -16.51 -0.45 14.27
N GLN A 44 -16.72 -1.57 14.95
CA GLN A 44 -15.99 -1.92 16.17
C GLN A 44 -14.53 -2.29 15.87
N GLN A 45 -14.29 -3.02 14.78
CA GLN A 45 -12.95 -3.31 14.30
C GLN A 45 -12.23 -2.03 13.83
N ALA A 46 -12.95 -1.15 13.13
CA ALA A 46 -12.46 0.16 12.71
C ALA A 46 -12.03 1.04 13.89
N ALA A 47 -12.70 0.97 15.04
CA ALA A 47 -12.30 1.75 16.22
C ALA A 47 -10.88 1.41 16.74
N MET A 48 -10.33 0.25 16.37
CA MET A 48 -8.97 -0.18 16.71
C MET A 48 -7.96 0.07 15.58
N LEU A 49 -8.42 0.58 14.43
CA LEU A 49 -7.62 0.87 13.25
C LEU A 49 -7.41 2.37 13.12
N VAL A 50 -6.22 2.76 12.68
CA VAL A 50 -5.96 4.12 12.22
C VAL A 50 -6.27 4.16 10.73
N PHE A 51 -7.33 4.86 10.35
CA PHE A 51 -7.63 5.15 8.94
C PHE A 51 -7.00 6.48 8.55
N ASP A 52 -6.27 6.48 7.44
CA ASP A 52 -5.70 7.69 6.88
C ASP A 52 -5.90 7.74 5.36
N GLN A 53 -6.32 8.89 4.87
CA GLN A 53 -6.57 9.12 3.45
C GLN A 53 -5.27 9.01 2.62
N ALA A 54 -4.11 9.24 3.26
CA ALA A 54 -2.79 9.08 2.65
C ALA A 54 -2.52 7.67 2.13
N LEU A 55 -3.25 6.66 2.60
CA LEU A 55 -3.12 5.26 2.18
C LEU A 55 -4.23 4.78 1.23
N ARG A 56 -5.19 5.63 0.88
CA ARG A 56 -6.23 5.30 -0.12
C ARG A 56 -5.63 5.08 -1.50
N GLU A 57 -6.37 4.37 -2.36
CA GLU A 57 -6.03 4.23 -3.78
C GLU A 57 -5.94 5.60 -4.48
N ARG A 58 -5.27 5.63 -5.64
CA ARG A 58 -5.25 6.82 -6.52
C ARG A 58 -6.68 7.30 -6.78
N HIS A 59 -6.94 8.60 -6.62
CA HIS A 59 -8.20 9.21 -7.05
C HIS A 59 -8.24 9.21 -8.58
N MET A 60 -9.22 8.53 -9.16
CA MET A 60 -9.28 8.32 -10.62
C MET A 60 -10.11 9.38 -11.35
N GLY A 61 -10.58 10.40 -10.64
CA GLY A 61 -11.37 11.50 -11.19
C GLY A 61 -12.59 10.98 -11.96
N ASP A 62 -12.75 11.46 -13.20
CA ASP A 62 -13.82 11.10 -14.12
C ASP A 62 -13.89 9.61 -14.48
N LEU A 63 -12.86 8.83 -14.15
CA LEU A 63 -12.81 7.39 -14.43
C LEU A 63 -13.45 6.54 -13.32
N HIS A 64 -13.82 7.11 -12.17
CA HIS A 64 -14.44 6.37 -11.09
C HIS A 64 -15.71 5.64 -11.54
N GLY A 65 -15.84 4.37 -11.14
CA GLY A 65 -17.03 3.57 -11.41
C GLY A 65 -17.14 3.03 -12.84
N LEU A 66 -16.22 3.40 -13.74
CA LEU A 66 -16.19 2.89 -15.10
C LEU A 66 -15.45 1.55 -15.16
N LYS A 67 -15.91 0.68 -16.06
CA LYS A 67 -15.09 -0.43 -16.54
C LYS A 67 -14.00 0.13 -17.44
N TYR A 68 -12.86 -0.54 -17.47
CA TYR A 68 -11.73 -0.12 -18.29
C TYR A 68 -12.09 0.07 -19.78
N ASP A 69 -12.80 -0.90 -20.37
CA ASP A 69 -13.20 -0.85 -21.78
C ASP A 69 -14.22 0.27 -22.07
N ASP A 70 -15.03 0.63 -21.08
CA ASP A 70 -15.99 1.73 -21.20
C ASP A 70 -15.30 3.08 -21.04
N ALA A 71 -14.31 3.20 -20.14
CA ALA A 71 -13.55 4.42 -19.89
C ALA A 71 -12.89 4.96 -21.16
N VAL A 72 -12.31 4.09 -21.99
CA VAL A 72 -11.69 4.46 -23.28
C VAL A 72 -12.69 5.17 -24.19
N ARG A 73 -13.95 4.71 -24.20
CA ARG A 73 -15.02 5.25 -25.05
C ARG A 73 -15.71 6.46 -24.45
N SER A 74 -16.06 6.41 -23.16
CA SER A 74 -16.89 7.43 -22.51
C SER A 74 -16.09 8.62 -22.01
N LYS A 75 -14.81 8.42 -21.67
CA LYS A 75 -13.93 9.43 -21.06
C LYS A 75 -12.51 9.36 -21.66
N PRO A 76 -12.34 9.53 -22.99
CA PRO A 76 -11.06 9.32 -23.67
C PRO A 76 -9.94 10.24 -23.16
N GLU A 77 -10.25 11.50 -22.85
CA GLU A 77 -9.26 12.44 -22.30
C GLU A 77 -8.78 12.01 -20.91
N ALA A 78 -9.70 11.55 -20.05
CA ALA A 78 -9.33 11.08 -18.72
C ALA A 78 -8.55 9.76 -18.79
N TYR A 79 -8.93 8.87 -19.70
CA TYR A 79 -8.20 7.63 -19.94
C TYR A 79 -6.79 7.89 -20.49
N LYS A 80 -6.64 8.86 -21.40
CA LYS A 80 -5.34 9.28 -21.93
C LYS A 80 -4.44 9.85 -20.83
N ALA A 81 -4.99 10.71 -19.96
CA ALA A 81 -4.28 11.24 -18.81
C ALA A 81 -3.85 10.12 -17.83
N PHE A 82 -4.77 9.18 -17.55
CA PHE A 82 -4.48 8.00 -16.71
C PHE A 82 -3.36 7.12 -17.29
N SER A 83 -3.31 6.97 -18.63
CA SER A 83 -2.32 6.13 -19.33
C SER A 83 -1.04 6.87 -19.72
N SER A 84 -0.88 8.12 -19.27
CA SER A 84 0.29 8.94 -19.57
C SER A 84 1.53 8.44 -18.83
N ASP A 85 2.70 8.51 -19.49
CA ASP A 85 3.99 8.30 -18.83
C ASP A 85 4.42 9.52 -17.98
N ASP A 86 3.77 10.66 -18.16
CA ASP A 86 3.98 11.85 -17.33
C ASP A 86 3.38 11.62 -15.94
N ARG A 87 4.24 11.53 -14.92
CA ARG A 87 3.84 11.26 -13.54
C ARG A 87 3.15 12.44 -12.87
N ASN A 88 3.34 13.65 -13.38
CA ASN A 88 2.69 14.85 -12.89
C ASN A 88 1.34 15.11 -13.58
N GLN A 89 0.94 14.26 -14.53
CA GLN A 89 -0.36 14.36 -15.19
C GLN A 89 -1.50 13.97 -14.23
N GLU A 90 -2.32 14.97 -13.88
CA GLU A 90 -3.59 14.76 -13.19
C GLU A 90 -4.65 14.15 -14.11
N ILE A 91 -5.59 13.41 -13.54
CA ILE A 91 -6.72 12.85 -14.28
C ILE A 91 -7.89 13.86 -14.18
N PRO A 92 -8.53 14.25 -15.31
CA PRO A 92 -9.75 15.05 -15.31
C PRO A 92 -10.79 14.58 -14.28
N GLY A 93 -11.56 15.51 -13.72
CA GLY A 93 -12.52 15.21 -12.65
C GLY A 93 -11.90 15.20 -11.24
N GLY A 94 -10.77 15.89 -11.06
CA GLY A 94 -10.07 15.98 -9.77
C GLY A 94 -9.28 14.73 -9.41
N GLY A 95 -8.88 13.92 -10.40
CA GLY A 95 -8.04 12.75 -10.19
C GLY A 95 -6.57 13.09 -10.00
N GLU A 96 -5.92 12.29 -9.16
CA GLU A 96 -4.55 12.50 -8.73
C GLU A 96 -3.54 12.18 -9.84
N SER A 97 -2.43 12.89 -9.87
CA SER A 97 -1.21 12.47 -10.55
C SER A 97 -0.52 11.33 -9.77
N LEU A 98 0.43 10.64 -10.40
CA LEU A 98 1.22 9.61 -9.70
C LEU A 98 2.16 10.24 -8.66
N ASP A 99 2.64 11.45 -8.91
CA ASP A 99 3.51 12.17 -7.97
C ASP A 99 2.73 12.66 -6.74
N GLN A 100 1.49 13.13 -6.89
CA GLN A 100 0.61 13.47 -5.76
C GLN A 100 0.33 12.24 -4.87
N LEU A 101 -0.01 11.10 -5.49
CA LEU A 101 -0.19 9.83 -4.78
C LEU A 101 1.08 9.43 -4.02
N SER A 102 2.21 9.47 -4.72
CA SER A 102 3.53 9.14 -4.15
C SER A 102 3.87 10.04 -2.96
N GLU A 103 3.68 11.35 -3.09
CA GLU A 103 3.98 12.32 -2.05
C GLU A 103 3.18 12.05 -0.78
N ARG A 104 1.86 11.86 -0.88
CA ARG A 104 1.01 11.65 0.31
C ARG A 104 1.34 10.36 1.04
N CYS A 105 1.53 9.23 0.33
CA CYS A 105 1.78 7.95 0.99
C CYS A 105 3.19 7.88 1.59
N VAL A 106 4.19 8.46 0.92
CA VAL A 106 5.58 8.52 1.42
C VAL A 106 5.68 9.43 2.63
N SER A 107 5.06 10.62 2.59
CA SER A 107 5.04 11.55 3.72
C SER A 107 4.43 10.90 4.97
N PHE A 108 3.28 10.22 4.80
CA PHE A 108 2.62 9.49 5.87
C PHE A 108 3.50 8.38 6.45
N LEU A 109 4.09 7.52 5.62
CA LEU A 109 4.93 6.42 6.10
C LEU A 109 6.21 6.88 6.78
N ASN A 110 6.80 8.01 6.36
CA ASN A 110 7.91 8.63 7.09
C ASN A 110 7.49 9.09 8.50
N ALA A 111 6.30 9.70 8.63
CA ALA A 111 5.78 10.11 9.94
C ALA A 111 5.48 8.91 10.85
N ILE A 112 4.95 7.81 10.29
CA ILE A 112 4.76 6.55 11.01
C ILE A 112 6.11 5.98 11.46
N ALA A 113 7.12 5.94 10.59
CA ALA A 113 8.43 5.41 10.92
C ALA A 113 9.14 6.22 12.02
N GLU A 114 9.01 7.55 11.99
CA GLU A 114 9.53 8.43 13.03
C GLU A 114 8.88 8.17 14.40
N LYS A 115 7.58 7.87 14.42
CA LYS A 115 6.83 7.58 15.64
C LYS A 115 7.06 6.17 16.19
N HIS A 116 7.29 5.20 15.30
CA HIS A 116 7.30 3.76 15.62
C HIS A 116 8.70 3.14 15.43
N LYS A 117 9.75 3.85 15.86
CA LYS A 117 11.15 3.40 15.75
C LYS A 117 11.39 2.08 16.48
N GLY A 118 11.90 1.09 15.77
CA GLY A 118 12.14 -0.26 16.30
C GLY A 118 10.88 -1.11 16.45
N GLU A 119 9.71 -0.61 16.04
CA GLU A 119 8.45 -1.34 16.06
C GLU A 119 8.10 -1.89 14.67
N ARG A 120 7.18 -2.85 14.64
CA ARG A 120 6.57 -3.38 13.42
C ARG A 120 5.18 -2.80 13.23
N VAL A 121 4.92 -2.20 12.08
CA VAL A 121 3.63 -1.59 11.72
C VAL A 121 3.04 -2.34 10.53
N ILE A 122 1.78 -2.77 10.65
CA ILE A 122 1.03 -3.34 9.52
C ILE A 122 0.21 -2.24 8.87
N VAL A 123 0.33 -2.12 7.55
CA VAL A 123 -0.40 -1.18 6.72
C VAL A 123 -1.22 -1.96 5.71
N VAL A 124 -2.53 -1.74 5.65
CA VAL A 124 -3.39 -2.32 4.61
C VAL A 124 -3.73 -1.23 3.61
N SER A 125 -3.47 -1.49 2.32
CA SER A 125 -3.62 -0.47 1.28
C SER A 125 -3.95 -1.07 -0.09
N HIS A 126 -3.75 -0.26 -1.13
CA HIS A 126 -4.18 -0.49 -2.49
C HIS A 126 -3.03 -0.61 -3.48
N GLY A 127 -3.33 -0.88 -4.75
CA GLY A 127 -2.38 -1.43 -5.71
C GLY A 127 -1.43 -0.34 -6.20
N ALA A 128 -1.99 0.78 -6.67
CA ALA A 128 -1.16 1.89 -7.13
C ALA A 128 -0.43 2.55 -5.94
N THR A 129 -1.07 2.61 -4.76
CA THR A 129 -0.42 3.08 -3.53
C THR A 129 0.79 2.22 -3.18
N ILE A 130 0.65 0.89 -3.10
CA ILE A 130 1.76 -0.03 -2.81
C ILE A 130 2.85 0.04 -3.88
N GLU A 131 2.46 0.17 -5.15
CA GLU A 131 3.41 0.36 -6.24
C GLU A 131 4.24 1.64 -6.07
N GLN A 132 3.63 2.77 -5.71
CA GLN A 132 4.37 4.02 -5.45
C GLN A 132 5.28 3.90 -4.22
N ILE A 133 4.81 3.24 -3.16
CA ILE A 133 5.60 2.95 -1.96
C ILE A 133 6.85 2.13 -2.33
N CYS A 134 6.70 1.02 -3.06
CA CYS A 134 7.83 0.18 -3.47
C CYS A 134 8.79 0.92 -4.43
N ARG A 135 8.25 1.71 -5.37
CA ARG A 135 9.05 2.52 -6.30
C ARG A 135 9.83 3.63 -5.60
N HIS A 136 9.30 4.20 -4.52
CA HIS A 136 10.03 5.15 -3.68
C HIS A 136 11.18 4.46 -2.94
N ALA A 137 10.91 3.28 -2.36
CA ALA A 137 11.89 2.52 -1.61
C ALA A 137 13.07 2.04 -2.49
N ASP A 138 12.79 1.67 -3.74
CA ASP A 138 13.81 1.29 -4.71
C ASP A 138 13.39 1.76 -6.12
N PRO A 139 13.97 2.88 -6.61
CA PRO A 139 13.69 3.41 -7.95
C PRO A 139 14.13 2.48 -9.10
N THR A 140 15.05 1.55 -8.83
CA THR A 140 15.52 0.55 -9.79
C THR A 140 14.66 -0.70 -9.80
N CYS A 141 13.82 -0.86 -8.78
CA CYS A 141 12.92 -1.99 -8.66
C CYS A 141 12.00 -2.03 -9.87
N SER A 142 12.07 -3.14 -10.59
CA SER A 142 11.24 -3.40 -11.77
C SER A 142 9.79 -3.75 -11.39
N VAL A 143 9.20 -3.06 -10.41
CA VAL A 143 7.76 -3.13 -10.08
C VAL A 143 6.96 -2.50 -11.23
N ARG A 144 7.02 -3.13 -12.39
CA ARG A 144 6.06 -3.01 -13.49
C ARG A 144 5.02 -4.13 -13.41
N ARG A 145 4.99 -4.85 -12.28
CA ARG A 145 4.11 -5.99 -12.05
C ARG A 145 2.96 -5.53 -11.15
N ARG A 146 1.75 -5.79 -11.62
CA ARG A 146 0.50 -5.64 -10.86
C ARG A 146 0.67 -6.26 -9.46
N ILE A 147 0.57 -5.45 -8.41
CA ILE A 147 0.59 -5.91 -7.02
C ILE A 147 -0.59 -6.88 -6.81
N PRO A 148 -0.35 -8.18 -6.54
CA PRO A 148 -1.44 -9.14 -6.38
C PRO A 148 -2.31 -8.79 -5.17
N ASN A 149 -3.59 -9.17 -5.22
CA ASN A 149 -4.44 -9.07 -4.04
C ASN A 149 -3.86 -9.93 -2.90
N THR A 150 -4.05 -9.48 -1.66
CA THR A 150 -3.50 -10.09 -0.43
C THR A 150 -1.99 -10.23 -0.37
N SER A 151 -1.23 -9.70 -1.33
CA SER A 151 0.23 -9.80 -1.32
C SER A 151 0.85 -8.98 -0.19
N ILE A 152 2.01 -9.43 0.30
CA ILE A 152 2.78 -8.80 1.37
C ILE A 152 4.06 -8.17 0.80
N SER A 153 4.27 -6.89 1.11
CA SER A 153 5.54 -6.19 0.89
C SER A 153 6.12 -5.77 2.24
N VAL A 154 7.44 -5.82 2.39
CA VAL A 154 8.15 -5.46 3.64
C VAL A 154 9.19 -4.41 3.33
N ILE A 155 9.15 -3.32 4.09
CA ILE A 155 10.01 -2.14 3.92
C ILE A 155 10.53 -1.72 5.29
N HIS A 156 11.83 -1.51 5.40
CA HIS A 156 12.43 -0.86 6.57
C HIS A 156 12.57 0.62 6.31
N ILE A 157 12.01 1.45 7.18
CA ILE A 157 12.07 2.91 7.07
C ILE A 157 12.79 3.45 8.30
N SER A 158 13.90 4.15 8.09
CA SER A 158 14.64 4.79 9.17
C SER A 158 13.87 6.02 9.65
N GLY A 159 13.52 6.02 10.95
CA GLY A 159 12.85 7.16 11.56
C GLY A 159 13.76 8.37 11.80
N ASP A 160 15.08 8.25 11.55
CA ASP A 160 16.06 9.31 11.78
C ASP A 160 16.43 10.07 10.50
N ASN A 161 16.65 9.34 9.40
CA ASN A 161 17.13 9.92 8.14
C ASN A 161 16.20 9.66 6.96
N ARG A 162 15.04 9.03 7.18
CA ARG A 162 14.06 8.68 6.14
C ARG A 162 14.69 7.87 5.01
N HIS A 163 15.67 7.04 5.34
CA HIS A 163 16.20 6.04 4.42
C HIS A 163 15.27 4.83 4.37
N TRP A 164 15.00 4.34 3.16
CA TRP A 164 14.08 3.23 2.92
C TRP A 164 14.86 2.05 2.33
N ILE A 165 14.56 0.85 2.83
CA ILE A 165 15.13 -0.40 2.34
C ILE A 165 13.97 -1.32 2.00
N LEU A 166 13.86 -1.70 0.72
CA LEU A 166 12.85 -2.63 0.25
C LEU A 166 13.33 -4.06 0.45
N GLU A 167 12.76 -4.78 1.42
CA GLU A 167 13.14 -6.17 1.71
C GLU A 167 12.35 -7.16 0.84
N LYS A 168 11.05 -6.92 0.68
CA LYS A 168 10.14 -7.85 0.01
C LYS A 168 9.05 -7.09 -0.75
N VAL A 169 8.66 -7.62 -1.92
CA VAL A 169 7.62 -7.04 -2.78
C VAL A 169 6.63 -8.10 -3.21
N GLY A 170 5.34 -7.86 -2.94
CA GLY A 170 4.25 -8.61 -3.59
C GLY A 170 4.25 -10.12 -3.32
N ASP A 171 4.71 -10.56 -2.15
CA ASP A 171 4.78 -11.97 -1.78
C ASP A 171 3.39 -12.55 -1.51
N VAL A 172 3.08 -13.64 -2.19
CA VAL A 172 1.81 -14.39 -2.09
C VAL A 172 2.03 -15.82 -1.59
N GLY A 173 3.22 -16.15 -1.08
CA GLY A 173 3.55 -17.51 -0.64
C GLY A 173 2.52 -18.11 0.34
N HIS A 174 1.94 -17.28 1.20
CA HIS A 174 0.89 -17.69 2.16
C HIS A 174 -0.44 -18.14 1.53
N LEU A 175 -0.67 -17.84 0.24
CA LEU A 175 -1.88 -18.29 -0.49
C LEU A 175 -1.70 -19.67 -1.12
N ASN A 176 -0.46 -20.17 -1.19
CA ASN A 176 -0.18 -21.50 -1.69
C ASN A 176 -0.43 -22.49 -0.55
N ASN A 177 -1.52 -23.26 -0.66
CA ASN A 177 -2.03 -24.22 0.35
C ASN A 177 -1.07 -25.38 0.72
N GLU A 178 0.20 -25.36 0.30
CA GLU A 178 1.18 -26.39 0.63
C GLU A 178 1.96 -26.11 1.92
N ASP A 179 1.92 -24.87 2.45
CA ASP A 179 2.59 -24.50 3.70
C ASP A 179 1.64 -23.75 4.66
N SER A 180 0.73 -24.49 5.28
CA SER A 180 -0.04 -24.02 6.46
C SER A 180 0.82 -23.86 7.73
N SER A 181 2.15 -23.88 7.60
CA SER A 181 3.12 -23.74 8.69
C SER A 181 3.35 -22.29 9.13
N PHE A 182 2.92 -21.30 8.32
CA PHE A 182 3.22 -19.87 8.56
C PHE A 182 2.51 -19.27 9.78
N LEU A 183 1.48 -19.92 10.33
CA LEU A 183 0.69 -19.38 11.45
C LEU A 183 1.19 -19.74 12.85
N GLN A 184 2.20 -20.60 13.01
CA GLN A 184 2.61 -21.06 14.35
C GLN A 184 3.57 -20.10 15.11
N SER A 185 4.10 -19.05 14.47
CA SER A 185 5.05 -18.14 15.15
C SER A 185 5.05 -16.69 14.66
N ALA A 186 4.14 -16.28 13.78
CA ALA A 186 4.19 -14.96 13.13
C ALA A 186 3.95 -13.77 14.07
N PHE A 187 3.33 -14.01 15.22
CA PHE A 187 3.17 -13.02 16.27
C PHE A 187 3.65 -13.65 17.57
N GLY A 188 4.82 -13.24 18.06
CA GLY A 188 5.38 -13.66 19.35
C GLY A 188 4.58 -13.15 20.56
N GLY A 189 3.25 -13.21 20.50
CA GLY A 189 2.35 -13.02 21.63
C GLY A 189 2.05 -14.38 22.24
N ASN A 190 2.42 -14.54 23.50
CA ASN A 190 2.21 -15.74 24.30
C ASN A 190 0.74 -16.13 24.18
N GLY A 191 0.46 -17.29 23.58
CA GLY A 191 -0.87 -17.78 23.27
C GLY A 191 -1.76 -17.95 24.50
N ALA A 192 -2.39 -16.87 24.93
CA ALA A 192 -3.52 -16.86 25.84
C ALA A 192 -4.40 -15.66 25.51
N SER A 193 -5.37 -15.87 24.64
CA SER A 193 -6.63 -15.13 24.69
C SER A 193 -7.73 -16.09 24.31
N ALA A 194 -8.65 -16.25 25.28
CA ALA A 194 -9.80 -17.14 25.27
C ALA A 194 -10.88 -16.69 24.28
#